data_AF-A0A3D6EHH7-F1
#
_entry.id   AF-A0A3D6EHH7-F1
#
_cell.length_a   1.000
_cell.length_b   1.000
_cell.length_c   1.000
_cell.angle_alpha   90.00
_cell.angle_beta   90.00
_cell.angle_gamma   90.00
#
_symmetry.space_group_name_H-M   'P 1'
#
loop_
_entity.id
_entity.type
_entity.pdbx_description
1 polymer ?
#
loop_
_entity_poly.entity_id
_entity_poly.type
_entity_poly.pdbx_seq_one_letter_code
_entity_poly.pdbx_strand_id
1 'polypeptide(L)'
;MRKQIFLIIVAVVISATTGFCKTRSTLERLWDEYHKYEKLDRPKDQAETLLKIKTDARKIDSAWDFYEASIEYVRVCSSLQYTRRQELQAQMDREVEQFGSPIMLFYHKRYEMSIEGKVAFLLQNEALLQSSHNQKFYRNGLDYIFPGMPDILPQLIGNDYDYVLWCLYTQSLDEKTSTLIHRRFTSQYPFDSLLEYYDLNLEANNLDVHERISSLESFARKHADRAVSLMAAQDLARIKLNTLDQNNGSEEQFLQLDHECDSIIGRTAFFRKSGNAADRIIAKACKAASEIKNALRDKDISAVVKKDTLYINLINISTVKVEIFRDGDKSAILSKQLKNEKRSFHVTDSIILPLGVLEDGNYNLECSGSKLQTSITYRKHSISLAMEDSDSGLRFYAADFMSGEPIDSYTLTLSDGGGKAIGSGSMSASNGFETPEHLYIDRCKRNIFAQAKYKDAKGRLHSSDLIRLTPKRPRDFSDASKVSCMILLDRSAFNPGDTVRFKVIAYSGVH
;
A
#
# COMPACT_ATOMS: atom_id res chain seq x y z
N MET A 1 70.41 -16.72 -5.23
CA MET A 1 69.13 -17.48 -5.33
C MET A 1 67.98 -16.91 -4.48
N ARG A 2 68.09 -16.70 -3.17
CA ARG A 2 66.95 -16.18 -2.34
C ARG A 2 66.37 -14.81 -2.77
N LYS A 3 67.19 -13.85 -3.22
CA LYS A 3 66.72 -12.53 -3.70
C LYS A 3 65.99 -12.58 -5.06
N GLN A 4 66.36 -13.49 -5.96
CA GLN A 4 65.69 -13.64 -7.27
C GLN A 4 64.33 -14.34 -7.15
N ILE A 5 64.21 -15.32 -6.25
CA ILE A 5 62.92 -15.98 -5.96
C ILE A 5 61.92 -14.98 -5.34
N PHE A 6 62.38 -14.10 -4.45
CA PHE A 6 61.53 -13.08 -3.85
C PHE A 6 61.04 -12.03 -4.87
N LEU A 7 61.90 -11.61 -5.81
CA LEU A 7 61.53 -10.68 -6.89
C LEU A 7 60.52 -11.27 -7.88
N ILE A 8 60.63 -12.57 -8.19
CA ILE A 8 59.68 -13.26 -9.07
C ILE A 8 58.30 -13.39 -8.39
N ILE A 9 58.26 -13.73 -7.10
CA ILE A 9 57.00 -13.83 -6.35
C ILE A 9 56.30 -12.46 -6.25
N VAL A 10 57.04 -11.39 -5.96
CA VAL A 10 56.48 -10.02 -5.89
C VAL A 10 55.98 -9.54 -7.26
N ALA A 11 56.71 -9.81 -8.34
CA ALA A 11 56.28 -9.43 -9.70
C ALA A 11 55.03 -10.20 -10.18
N VAL A 12 54.91 -11.49 -9.83
CA VAL A 12 53.72 -12.31 -10.12
C VAL A 12 52.50 -11.81 -9.33
N VAL A 13 52.68 -11.46 -8.06
CA VAL A 13 51.59 -10.91 -7.22
C VAL A 13 51.14 -9.53 -7.70
N ILE A 14 52.06 -8.64 -8.13
CA ILE A 14 51.70 -7.32 -8.67
C ILE A 14 51.00 -7.45 -10.04
N SER A 15 51.43 -8.38 -10.89
CA SER A 15 50.81 -8.61 -12.21
C SER A 15 49.42 -9.24 -12.09
N ALA A 16 49.23 -10.16 -11.12
CA ALA A 16 47.93 -10.75 -10.84
C ALA A 16 46.94 -9.73 -10.25
N THR A 17 47.40 -8.87 -9.33
CA THR A 17 46.54 -7.84 -8.71
C THR A 17 46.16 -6.72 -9.69
N THR A 18 47.07 -6.32 -10.58
CA THR A 18 46.76 -5.33 -11.64
C THR A 18 45.80 -5.88 -12.70
N GLY A 19 45.96 -7.14 -13.11
CA GLY A 19 45.01 -7.84 -13.99
C GLY A 19 43.62 -7.97 -13.37
N PHE A 20 43.54 -8.36 -12.10
CA PHE A 20 42.28 -8.46 -11.34
C PHE A 20 41.55 -7.11 -11.22
N CYS A 21 42.29 -6.03 -10.91
CA CYS A 21 41.73 -4.67 -10.80
C CYS A 21 41.18 -4.15 -12.14
N LYS A 22 41.88 -4.44 -13.24
CA LYS A 22 41.44 -4.07 -14.60
C LYS A 22 40.17 -4.81 -15.03
N THR A 23 40.04 -6.09 -14.70
CA THR A 23 38.83 -6.86 -15.04
C THR A 23 37.63 -6.45 -14.17
N ARG A 24 37.84 -6.12 -12.88
CA ARG A 24 36.77 -5.61 -12.01
C ARG A 24 36.20 -4.26 -12.47
N SER A 25 37.06 -3.31 -12.83
CA SER A 25 36.62 -2.05 -13.44
C SER A 25 35.94 -2.22 -14.81
N THR A 26 36.26 -3.32 -15.52
CA THR A 26 35.56 -3.68 -16.76
C THR A 26 34.13 -4.15 -16.50
N LEU A 27 33.88 -4.94 -15.44
CA LEU A 27 32.54 -5.37 -15.07
C LEU A 27 31.63 -4.20 -14.69
N GLU A 28 32.13 -3.24 -13.92
CA GLU A 28 31.36 -2.04 -13.55
C GLU A 28 30.90 -1.27 -14.81
N ARG A 29 31.81 -1.08 -15.78
CA ARG A 29 31.48 -0.46 -17.07
C ARG A 29 30.43 -1.26 -17.86
N LEU A 30 30.53 -2.59 -17.86
CA LEU A 30 29.57 -3.44 -18.57
C LEU A 30 28.17 -3.36 -17.93
N TRP A 31 28.08 -3.28 -16.61
CA TRP A 31 26.80 -3.05 -15.91
C TRP A 31 26.22 -1.66 -16.23
N ASP A 32 27.04 -0.61 -16.29
CA ASP A 32 26.60 0.72 -16.72
C ASP A 32 26.06 0.71 -18.16
N GLU A 33 26.75 -0.01 -19.07
CA GLU A 33 26.31 -0.20 -20.45
C GLU A 33 24.97 -0.96 -20.51
N TYR A 34 24.81 -2.02 -19.72
CA TYR A 34 23.56 -2.76 -19.60
C TYR A 34 22.39 -1.84 -19.17
N HIS A 35 22.54 -1.08 -18.08
CA HIS A 35 21.48 -0.17 -17.60
C HIS A 35 21.18 0.96 -18.58
N LYS A 36 22.18 1.39 -19.37
CA LYS A 36 21.95 2.33 -20.47
C LYS A 36 21.07 1.70 -21.56
N TYR A 37 21.33 0.45 -21.95
CA TYR A 37 20.51 -0.25 -22.94
C TYR A 37 19.12 -0.64 -22.42
N GLU A 38 18.97 -0.84 -21.12
CA GLU A 38 17.67 -1.00 -20.45
C GLU A 38 16.82 0.26 -20.63
N LYS A 39 17.36 1.43 -20.31
CA LYS A 39 16.66 2.73 -20.48
C LYS A 39 16.31 3.07 -21.92
N LEU A 40 17.09 2.58 -22.88
CA LEU A 40 16.89 2.81 -24.31
C LEU A 40 16.02 1.73 -24.98
N ASP A 41 15.49 0.76 -24.22
CA ASP A 41 14.73 -0.39 -24.73
C ASP A 41 15.44 -1.12 -25.88
N ARG A 42 16.71 -1.44 -25.64
CA ARG A 42 17.60 -2.16 -26.58
C ARG A 42 17.88 -3.59 -26.12
N PRO A 43 16.91 -4.51 -26.16
CA PRO A 43 17.02 -5.85 -25.56
C PRO A 43 18.08 -6.76 -26.20
N LYS A 44 18.40 -6.57 -27.50
CA LYS A 44 19.50 -7.32 -28.15
C LYS A 44 20.87 -6.93 -27.58
N ASP A 45 21.11 -5.62 -27.44
CA ASP A 45 22.35 -5.10 -26.87
C ASP A 45 22.46 -5.43 -25.37
N GLN A 46 21.34 -5.44 -24.64
CA GLN A 46 21.30 -5.93 -23.26
C GLN A 46 21.78 -7.39 -23.18
N ALA A 47 21.22 -8.28 -24.00
CA ALA A 47 21.59 -9.70 -24.01
C ALA A 47 23.07 -9.93 -24.34
N GLU A 48 23.62 -9.21 -25.33
CA GLU A 48 25.05 -9.27 -25.68
C GLU A 48 25.95 -8.78 -24.55
N THR A 49 25.58 -7.68 -23.89
CA THR A 49 26.33 -7.16 -22.74
C THR A 49 26.28 -8.11 -21.56
N LEU A 50 25.14 -8.73 -21.27
CA LEU A 50 24.99 -9.73 -20.20
C LEU A 50 25.86 -10.97 -20.44
N LEU A 51 26.02 -11.44 -21.69
CA LEU A 51 26.95 -12.53 -22.02
C LEU A 51 28.42 -12.14 -21.76
N LYS A 52 28.78 -10.88 -22.03
CA LYS A 52 30.13 -10.36 -21.71
C LYS A 52 30.34 -10.31 -20.19
N ILE A 53 29.35 -9.83 -19.43
CA ILE A 53 29.38 -9.82 -17.96
C ILE A 53 29.57 -11.24 -17.42
N LYS A 54 28.76 -12.22 -17.88
CA LYS A 54 28.91 -13.64 -17.48
C LYS A 54 30.32 -14.16 -17.76
N THR A 55 30.86 -13.86 -18.94
CA THR A 55 32.20 -14.30 -19.35
C THR A 55 33.29 -13.71 -18.45
N ASP A 56 33.24 -12.41 -18.20
CA ASP A 56 34.26 -11.73 -17.40
C ASP A 56 34.12 -12.01 -15.91
N ALA A 57 32.90 -12.17 -15.41
CA ALA A 57 32.62 -12.57 -14.03
C ALA A 57 33.21 -13.96 -13.74
N ARG A 58 33.06 -14.93 -14.66
CA ARG A 58 33.67 -16.26 -14.51
C ARG A 58 35.20 -16.23 -14.50
N LYS A 59 35.85 -15.31 -15.22
CA LYS A 59 37.33 -15.19 -15.22
C LYS A 59 37.91 -14.73 -13.89
N ILE A 60 37.15 -13.95 -13.13
CA ILE A 60 37.59 -13.41 -11.82
C ILE A 60 36.86 -14.06 -10.65
N ASP A 61 36.12 -15.15 -10.92
CA ASP A 61 35.34 -15.89 -9.93
C ASP A 61 34.32 -15.00 -9.16
N SER A 62 33.71 -14.02 -9.85
CA SER A 62 32.64 -13.21 -9.27
C SER A 62 31.29 -13.91 -9.38
N ALA A 63 30.97 -14.73 -8.38
CA ALA A 63 29.73 -15.53 -8.34
C ALA A 63 28.46 -14.67 -8.43
N TRP A 64 28.40 -13.52 -7.74
CA TRP A 64 27.22 -12.65 -7.78
C TRP A 64 26.99 -12.02 -9.16
N ASP A 65 28.03 -11.42 -9.74
CA ASP A 65 27.90 -10.75 -11.05
C ASP A 65 27.56 -11.77 -12.15
N PHE A 66 28.07 -13.00 -12.05
CA PHE A 66 27.68 -14.10 -12.92
C PHE A 66 26.20 -14.48 -12.73
N TYR A 67 25.77 -14.64 -11.47
CA TYR A 67 24.42 -15.04 -11.13
C TYR A 67 23.37 -14.00 -11.57
N GLU A 68 23.58 -12.73 -11.21
CA GLU A 68 22.72 -11.61 -11.57
C GLU A 68 22.60 -11.48 -13.10
N ALA A 69 23.73 -11.53 -13.82
CA ALA A 69 23.72 -11.47 -15.27
C ALA A 69 23.01 -12.68 -15.90
N SER A 70 23.03 -13.85 -15.26
CA SER A 70 22.35 -15.04 -15.75
C SER A 70 20.82 -14.94 -15.59
N ILE A 71 20.33 -14.45 -14.45
CA ILE A 71 18.90 -14.16 -14.25
C ILE A 71 18.41 -13.15 -15.28
N GLU A 72 19.14 -12.04 -15.39
CA GLU A 72 18.78 -10.94 -16.29
C GLU A 72 18.81 -11.38 -17.76
N TYR A 73 19.76 -12.24 -18.15
CA TYR A 73 19.82 -12.80 -19.49
C TYR A 73 18.60 -13.65 -19.82
N VAL A 74 18.15 -14.51 -18.89
CA VAL A 74 16.91 -15.30 -19.06
C VAL A 74 15.71 -14.36 -19.19
N ARG A 75 15.61 -13.31 -18.37
CA ARG A 75 14.54 -12.31 -18.40
C ARG A 75 14.45 -11.61 -19.75
N VAL A 76 15.56 -11.02 -20.21
CA VAL A 76 15.64 -10.25 -21.46
C VAL A 76 15.43 -11.14 -22.69
N CYS A 77 16.06 -12.32 -22.74
CA CYS A 77 15.89 -13.20 -23.89
C CYS A 77 14.49 -13.83 -23.96
N SER A 78 13.86 -14.06 -22.81
CA SER A 78 12.46 -14.55 -22.76
C SER A 78 11.47 -13.48 -23.19
N SER A 79 11.73 -12.19 -22.97
CA SER A 79 10.85 -11.11 -23.47
C SER A 79 10.95 -10.96 -24.98
N LEU A 80 12.14 -11.17 -25.56
CA LEU A 80 12.35 -11.23 -27.01
C LEU A 80 11.70 -12.46 -27.65
N GLN A 81 11.80 -13.63 -27.00
CA GLN A 81 11.27 -14.89 -27.52
C GLN A 81 10.79 -15.81 -26.40
N TYR A 82 9.53 -15.67 -26.02
CA TYR A 82 8.95 -16.37 -24.87
C TYR A 82 9.01 -17.91 -24.96
N THR A 83 9.02 -18.48 -26.17
CA THR A 83 9.08 -19.93 -26.38
C THR A 83 10.40 -20.55 -25.93
N ARG A 84 11.47 -19.76 -25.84
CA ARG A 84 12.80 -20.22 -25.39
C ARG A 84 12.97 -20.18 -23.87
N ARG A 85 11.97 -19.72 -23.12
CA ARG A 85 12.08 -19.53 -21.67
C ARG A 85 12.53 -20.78 -20.92
N GLN A 86 11.96 -21.95 -21.24
CA GLN A 86 12.33 -23.22 -20.59
C GLN A 86 13.76 -23.65 -20.94
N GLU A 87 14.17 -23.49 -22.20
CA GLU A 87 15.54 -23.77 -22.67
C GLU A 87 16.56 -22.89 -21.94
N LEU A 88 16.27 -21.58 -21.85
CA LEU A 88 17.11 -20.59 -21.18
C LEU A 88 17.22 -20.85 -19.67
N GLN A 89 16.11 -21.21 -19.02
CA GLN A 89 16.13 -21.58 -17.60
C GLN A 89 16.98 -22.84 -17.37
N ALA A 90 16.81 -23.88 -18.18
CA ALA A 90 17.61 -25.10 -18.08
C ALA A 90 19.10 -24.83 -18.38
N GLN A 91 19.41 -23.88 -19.26
CA GLN A 91 20.78 -23.44 -19.48
C GLN A 91 21.36 -22.75 -18.25
N MET A 92 20.63 -21.80 -17.65
CA MET A 92 21.04 -21.11 -16.43
C MET A 92 21.31 -22.10 -15.29
N ASP A 93 20.41 -23.07 -15.08
CA ASP A 93 20.57 -24.11 -14.04
C ASP A 93 21.90 -24.85 -14.20
N ARG A 94 22.22 -25.31 -15.41
CA ARG A 94 23.51 -25.98 -15.71
C ARG A 94 24.70 -25.05 -15.51
N GLU A 95 24.58 -23.79 -15.92
CA GLU A 95 25.67 -22.81 -15.81
C GLU A 95 25.99 -22.48 -14.35
N VAL A 96 24.96 -22.37 -13.50
CA VAL A 96 25.08 -22.18 -12.04
C VAL A 96 25.78 -23.37 -11.40
N GLU A 97 25.37 -24.59 -11.72
CA GLU A 97 26.02 -25.82 -11.24
C GLU A 97 27.50 -25.89 -11.66
N GLN A 98 27.79 -25.59 -12.94
CA GLN A 98 29.15 -25.64 -13.49
C GLN A 98 30.08 -24.56 -12.96
N PHE A 99 29.55 -23.44 -12.45
CA PHE A 99 30.38 -22.41 -11.84
C PHE A 99 31.06 -22.91 -10.56
N GLY A 100 30.42 -23.82 -9.83
CA GLY A 100 31.02 -24.47 -8.67
C GLY A 100 31.06 -23.64 -7.39
N SER A 101 30.30 -22.53 -7.31
CA SER A 101 30.14 -21.72 -6.09
C SER A 101 29.00 -22.27 -5.23
N PRO A 102 29.28 -22.83 -4.03
CA PRO A 102 28.23 -23.42 -3.19
C PRO A 102 27.17 -22.40 -2.76
N ILE A 103 27.57 -21.17 -2.43
CA ILE A 103 26.62 -20.11 -2.03
C ILE A 103 25.68 -19.73 -3.18
N MET A 104 26.19 -19.63 -4.41
CA MET A 104 25.37 -19.33 -5.58
C MET A 104 24.39 -20.46 -5.87
N LEU A 105 24.85 -21.72 -5.80
CA LEU A 105 24.00 -22.89 -6.00
C LEU A 105 22.90 -22.96 -4.94
N PHE A 106 23.25 -22.77 -3.66
CA PHE A 106 22.27 -22.68 -2.58
C PHE A 106 21.27 -21.56 -2.85
N TYR A 107 21.74 -20.36 -3.20
CA TYR A 107 20.88 -19.21 -3.46
C TYR A 107 19.88 -19.49 -4.59
N HIS A 108 20.32 -20.16 -5.65
CA HIS A 108 19.50 -20.55 -6.80
C HIS A 108 18.46 -21.62 -6.46
N LYS A 109 18.86 -22.65 -5.71
CA LYS A 109 18.04 -23.86 -5.46
C LYS A 109 17.30 -23.88 -4.12
N ARG A 110 17.51 -22.90 -3.23
CA ARG A 110 16.96 -22.93 -1.86
C ARG A 110 15.44 -23.07 -1.76
N TYR A 111 14.67 -22.67 -2.76
CA TYR A 111 13.22 -22.82 -2.73
C TYR A 111 12.74 -24.19 -3.25
N GLU A 112 13.61 -24.92 -3.95
CA GLU A 112 13.35 -26.27 -4.46
C GLU A 112 13.78 -27.37 -3.46
N MET A 113 14.68 -27.04 -2.53
CA MET A 113 15.24 -28.00 -1.57
C MET A 113 14.33 -28.18 -0.34
N SER A 114 14.16 -29.43 0.10
CA SER A 114 13.59 -29.71 1.43
C SER A 114 14.52 -29.21 2.54
N ILE A 115 14.03 -29.09 3.77
CA ILE A 115 14.86 -28.68 4.91
C ILE A 115 15.99 -29.69 5.15
N GLU A 116 15.72 -30.99 5.09
CA GLU A 116 16.73 -32.03 5.20
C GLU A 116 17.76 -31.92 4.08
N GLY A 117 17.32 -31.62 2.86
CA GLY A 117 18.20 -31.39 1.71
C GLY A 117 19.11 -30.17 1.91
N LYS A 118 18.60 -29.08 2.46
CA LYS A 118 19.40 -27.89 2.79
C LYS A 118 20.41 -28.16 3.91
N VAL A 119 20.01 -28.90 4.94
CA VAL A 119 20.94 -29.31 6.02
C VAL A 119 22.03 -30.23 5.47
N ALA A 120 21.67 -31.21 4.63
CA ALA A 120 22.66 -32.07 3.97
C ALA A 120 23.62 -31.26 3.10
N PHE A 121 23.11 -30.29 2.34
CA PHE A 121 23.92 -29.39 1.53
C PHE A 121 24.90 -28.56 2.37
N LEU A 122 24.43 -27.96 3.47
CA LEU A 122 25.25 -27.18 4.39
C LEU A 122 26.42 -28.02 4.92
N LEU A 123 26.13 -29.24 5.40
CA LEU A 123 27.13 -30.14 5.97
C LEU A 123 28.11 -30.67 4.90
N GLN A 124 27.63 -30.98 3.70
CA GLN A 124 28.48 -31.45 2.60
C GLN A 124 29.45 -30.36 2.12
N ASN A 125 29.05 -29.09 2.18
CA ASN A 125 29.82 -27.96 1.68
C ASN A 125 30.47 -27.12 2.79
N GLU A 126 30.50 -27.62 4.04
CA GLU A 126 30.89 -26.85 5.22
C GLU A 126 32.25 -26.13 5.05
N ALA A 127 33.30 -26.87 4.68
CA ALA A 127 34.64 -26.31 4.56
C ALA A 127 34.75 -25.21 3.47
N LEU A 128 34.05 -25.39 2.35
CA LEU A 128 34.02 -24.42 1.26
C LEU A 128 33.23 -23.17 1.66
N LEU A 129 32.08 -23.34 2.30
CA LEU A 129 31.24 -22.25 2.77
C LEU A 129 31.91 -21.45 3.91
N GLN A 130 32.65 -22.11 4.79
CA GLN A 130 33.40 -21.44 5.88
C GLN A 130 34.60 -20.65 5.37
N SER A 131 35.22 -21.09 4.26
CA SER A 131 36.37 -20.40 3.64
C SER A 131 35.98 -19.32 2.63
N SER A 132 34.70 -19.25 2.25
CA SER A 132 34.19 -18.32 1.25
C SER A 132 33.42 -17.16 1.90
N HIS A 133 33.44 -15.99 1.25
CA HIS A 133 32.73 -14.81 1.72
C HIS A 133 32.17 -14.01 0.54
N ASN A 134 30.86 -14.12 0.30
CA ASN A 134 30.20 -13.48 -0.84
C ASN A 134 29.09 -12.52 -0.40
N GLN A 135 29.49 -11.37 0.18
CA GLN A 135 28.58 -10.40 0.81
C GLN A 135 27.40 -9.93 -0.06
N LYS A 136 27.55 -9.88 -1.39
CA LYS A 136 26.46 -9.48 -2.29
C LYS A 136 25.26 -10.44 -2.22
N PHE A 137 25.46 -11.74 -1.98
CA PHE A 137 24.35 -12.69 -1.76
C PHE A 137 23.63 -12.43 -0.45
N TYR A 138 24.36 -11.97 0.58
CA TYR A 138 23.76 -11.73 1.88
C TYR A 138 22.71 -10.63 1.79
N ARG A 139 22.98 -9.58 1.00
CA ARG A 139 22.15 -8.37 0.92
C ARG A 139 20.94 -8.45 -0.03
N ASN A 140 20.96 -9.36 -1.01
CA ASN A 140 19.98 -9.33 -2.11
C ASN A 140 18.87 -10.38 -2.01
N GLY A 141 18.63 -10.94 -0.82
CA GLY A 141 17.56 -11.91 -0.53
C GLY A 141 16.89 -11.70 0.84
N LEU A 142 16.94 -10.48 1.37
CA LEU A 142 16.77 -10.18 2.79
C LEU A 142 15.33 -10.17 3.30
N ASP A 143 14.37 -9.67 2.50
CA ASP A 143 13.07 -9.23 3.02
C ASP A 143 12.20 -10.39 3.57
N TYR A 144 12.48 -11.63 3.15
CA TYR A 144 11.79 -12.83 3.65
C TYR A 144 12.65 -13.69 4.59
N ILE A 145 13.97 -13.44 4.65
CA ILE A 145 14.91 -14.33 5.33
C ILE A 145 15.30 -13.80 6.70
N PHE A 146 15.31 -12.48 6.95
CA PHE A 146 15.66 -11.93 8.27
C PHE A 146 14.59 -10.98 8.82
N PRO A 147 13.42 -11.50 9.25
CA PRO A 147 12.42 -10.66 9.91
C PRO A 147 13.06 -9.86 11.05
N GLY A 148 13.01 -8.52 10.96
CA GLY A 148 13.51 -7.62 12.00
C GLY A 148 15.03 -7.35 12.02
N MET A 149 15.86 -7.97 11.17
CA MET A 149 17.33 -7.75 11.18
C MET A 149 18.03 -7.60 9.80
N PRO A 150 17.37 -7.12 8.71
CA PRO A 150 17.99 -7.05 7.38
C PRO A 150 19.19 -6.08 7.32
N ASP A 151 19.17 -5.04 8.16
CA ASP A 151 20.26 -4.05 8.25
C ASP A 151 21.43 -4.50 9.14
N ILE A 152 21.30 -5.61 9.88
CA ILE A 152 22.27 -6.04 10.91
C ILE A 152 23.09 -7.24 10.42
N LEU A 153 22.44 -8.39 10.23
CA LEU A 153 23.11 -9.66 9.97
C LEU A 153 24.04 -9.64 8.74
N PRO A 154 23.68 -9.06 7.58
CA PRO A 154 24.54 -9.06 6.38
C PRO A 154 25.85 -8.29 6.54
N GLN A 155 25.94 -7.41 7.55
CA GLN A 155 27.16 -6.68 7.89
C GLN A 155 28.04 -7.43 8.91
N LEU A 156 27.47 -8.38 9.64
CA LEU A 156 28.16 -9.13 10.70
C LEU A 156 28.62 -10.51 10.24
N ILE A 157 27.87 -11.16 9.34
CA ILE A 157 28.14 -12.52 8.88
C ILE A 157 29.54 -12.59 8.24
N GLY A 158 30.37 -13.48 8.80
CA GLY A 158 31.78 -13.58 8.42
C GLY A 158 32.05 -14.45 7.19
N ASN A 159 31.16 -15.37 6.84
CA ASN A 159 31.36 -16.34 5.75
C ASN A 159 30.02 -16.87 5.22
N ASP A 160 30.07 -17.58 4.10
CA ASP A 160 28.86 -18.09 3.45
C ASP A 160 28.16 -19.17 4.29
N TYR A 161 28.90 -19.93 5.12
CA TYR A 161 28.32 -20.96 6.00
C TYR A 161 27.37 -20.35 7.02
N ASP A 162 27.83 -19.30 7.71
CA ASP A 162 27.05 -18.57 8.69
C ASP A 162 25.80 -17.97 8.04
N TYR A 163 25.90 -17.44 6.80
CA TYR A 163 24.73 -16.98 6.04
C TYR A 163 23.71 -18.09 5.77
N VAL A 164 24.15 -19.24 5.26
CA VAL A 164 23.26 -20.37 4.95
C VAL A 164 22.60 -20.91 6.23
N LEU A 165 23.34 -20.97 7.34
CA LEU A 165 22.83 -21.42 8.63
C LEU A 165 21.74 -20.47 9.17
N TRP A 166 21.98 -19.17 9.08
CA TRP A 166 20.97 -18.16 9.41
C TRP A 166 19.74 -18.27 8.48
N CYS A 167 19.91 -18.51 7.18
CA CYS A 167 18.78 -18.75 6.26
C CYS A 167 17.96 -19.99 6.63
N LEU A 168 18.62 -21.05 7.09
CA LEU A 168 17.98 -22.30 7.48
C LEU A 168 17.10 -22.11 8.70
N TYR A 169 17.67 -21.48 9.73
CA TYR A 169 16.99 -21.26 11.00
C TYR A 169 15.78 -20.32 10.88
N THR A 170 15.81 -19.35 9.97
CA THR A 170 14.64 -18.48 9.76
C THR A 170 13.55 -19.12 8.90
N GLN A 171 13.87 -20.18 8.16
CA GLN A 171 12.94 -20.91 7.29
C GLN A 171 12.37 -22.19 7.93
N SER A 172 13.03 -22.73 8.97
CA SER A 172 12.60 -23.90 9.73
C SER A 172 12.88 -23.69 11.21
N LEU A 173 11.86 -23.91 12.04
CA LEU A 173 11.97 -23.91 13.51
C LEU A 173 12.14 -25.33 14.07
N ASP A 174 12.63 -26.27 13.26
CA ASP A 174 12.88 -27.61 13.75
C ASP A 174 14.06 -27.63 14.74
N GLU A 175 14.03 -28.62 15.64
CA GLU A 175 15.03 -28.78 16.71
C GLU A 175 16.46 -28.91 16.14
N LYS A 176 16.61 -29.50 14.95
CA LYS A 176 17.90 -29.79 14.34
C LYS A 176 18.59 -28.51 13.85
N THR A 177 17.88 -27.65 13.14
CA THR A 177 18.37 -26.36 12.62
C THR A 177 18.61 -25.38 13.76
N SER A 178 17.70 -25.33 14.75
CA SER A 178 17.90 -24.59 16.00
C SER A 178 19.19 -25.05 16.71
N THR A 179 19.36 -26.34 16.94
CA THR A 179 20.57 -26.88 17.59
C THR A 179 21.85 -26.50 16.85
N LEU A 180 21.85 -26.57 15.51
CA LEU A 180 23.02 -26.22 14.68
C LEU A 180 23.43 -24.75 14.86
N ILE A 181 22.47 -23.82 14.80
CA ILE A 181 22.77 -22.39 14.88
C ILE A 181 23.16 -21.95 16.29
N HIS A 182 22.45 -22.44 17.32
CA HIS A 182 22.81 -22.14 18.71
C HIS A 182 24.18 -22.69 19.04
N ARG A 183 24.51 -23.92 18.65
CA ARG A 183 25.84 -24.49 18.85
C ARG A 183 26.94 -23.68 18.14
N ARG A 184 26.66 -23.20 16.92
CA ARG A 184 27.61 -22.40 16.14
C ARG A 184 27.96 -21.07 16.81
N PHE A 185 26.98 -20.41 17.41
CA PHE A 185 27.11 -19.05 17.93
C PHE A 185 27.06 -18.93 19.46
N THR A 186 27.01 -20.04 20.21
CA THR A 186 27.01 -20.03 21.68
C THR A 186 28.15 -19.17 22.22
N SER A 187 27.82 -18.23 23.11
CA SER A 187 28.75 -17.30 23.77
C SER A 187 29.56 -16.41 22.81
N GLN A 188 29.08 -16.20 21.58
CA GLN A 188 29.71 -15.32 20.60
C GLN A 188 28.88 -14.06 20.41
N TYR A 189 29.31 -12.97 21.04
CA TYR A 189 28.71 -11.66 20.78
C TYR A 189 29.04 -11.16 19.36
N PRO A 190 28.06 -10.67 18.57
CA PRO A 190 26.66 -10.41 18.96
C PRO A 190 25.68 -11.57 18.66
N PHE A 191 26.12 -12.64 17.99
CA PHE A 191 25.24 -13.66 17.43
C PHE A 191 24.43 -14.43 18.47
N ASP A 192 25.01 -14.76 19.62
CA ASP A 192 24.28 -15.41 20.72
C ASP A 192 23.06 -14.60 21.18
N SER A 193 23.23 -13.29 21.27
CA SER A 193 22.25 -12.34 21.76
C SER A 193 21.22 -12.00 20.68
N LEU A 194 21.64 -11.98 19.41
CA LEU A 194 20.74 -11.84 18.26
C LEU A 194 19.84 -13.08 18.10
N LEU A 195 20.35 -14.28 18.39
CA LEU A 195 19.55 -15.50 18.43
C LEU A 195 18.51 -15.44 19.55
N GLU A 196 18.93 -15.11 20.77
CA GLU A 196 18.01 -14.95 21.91
C GLU A 196 16.89 -13.93 21.62
N TYR A 197 17.22 -12.80 20.97
CA TYR A 197 16.22 -11.82 20.56
C TYR A 197 15.28 -12.34 19.45
N TYR A 198 15.80 -13.14 18.53
CA TYR A 198 15.00 -13.74 17.46
C TYR A 198 14.02 -14.77 18.02
N ASP A 199 14.48 -15.68 18.89
CA ASP A 199 13.64 -16.66 19.59
C ASP A 199 12.48 -15.96 20.32
N LEU A 200 12.79 -14.89 21.06
CA LEU A 200 11.79 -14.09 21.76
C LEU A 200 10.69 -13.57 20.80
N ASN A 201 11.06 -13.14 19.59
CA ASN A 201 10.10 -12.64 18.60
C ASN A 201 9.34 -13.75 17.88
N LEU A 202 9.91 -14.94 17.73
CA LEU A 202 9.18 -16.10 17.21
C LEU A 202 8.07 -16.53 18.19
N GLU A 203 8.40 -16.57 19.47
CA GLU A 203 7.45 -16.93 20.54
C GLU A 203 6.38 -15.87 20.75
N ALA A 204 6.64 -14.60 20.38
CA ALA A 204 5.72 -13.49 20.58
C ALA A 204 4.34 -13.67 19.92
N ASN A 205 4.20 -14.53 18.91
CA ASN A 205 2.90 -14.86 18.32
C ASN A 205 2.01 -15.72 19.25
N ASN A 206 2.61 -16.36 20.25
CA ASN A 206 1.95 -17.23 21.22
C ASN A 206 1.82 -16.60 22.62
N LEU A 207 2.43 -15.43 22.84
CA LEU A 207 2.42 -14.72 24.12
C LEU A 207 1.31 -13.66 24.15
N ASP A 208 0.76 -13.41 25.34
CA ASP A 208 -0.02 -12.20 25.55
C ASP A 208 0.89 -10.94 25.53
N VAL A 209 0.27 -9.76 25.37
CA VAL A 209 1.01 -8.49 25.28
C VAL A 209 1.85 -8.21 26.54
N HIS A 210 1.39 -8.58 27.73
CA HIS A 210 2.11 -8.34 28.98
C HIS A 210 3.31 -9.28 29.15
N GLU A 211 3.16 -10.55 28.77
CA GLU A 211 4.26 -11.51 28.71
C GLU A 211 5.33 -11.06 27.72
N ARG A 212 4.92 -10.61 26.53
CA ARG A 212 5.84 -10.06 25.53
C ARG A 212 6.61 -8.85 26.05
N ILE A 213 5.93 -7.89 26.68
CA ILE A 213 6.57 -6.72 27.29
C ILE A 213 7.59 -7.16 28.34
N SER A 214 7.20 -8.07 29.24
CA SER A 214 8.07 -8.55 30.32
C SER A 214 9.32 -9.26 29.79
N SER A 215 9.19 -10.08 28.75
CA SER A 215 10.31 -10.74 28.09
C SER A 215 11.27 -9.73 27.44
N LEU A 216 10.74 -8.73 26.72
CA LEU A 216 11.55 -7.66 26.11
C LEU A 216 12.29 -6.83 27.18
N GLU A 217 11.63 -6.50 28.29
CA GLU A 217 12.25 -5.80 29.41
C GLU A 217 13.36 -6.62 30.06
N SER A 218 13.14 -7.94 30.23
CA SER A 218 14.15 -8.86 30.74
C SER A 218 15.37 -8.91 29.82
N PHE A 219 15.15 -9.07 28.51
CA PHE A 219 16.19 -9.05 27.50
C PHE A 219 16.99 -7.74 27.52
N ALA A 220 16.29 -6.60 27.52
CA ALA A 220 16.92 -5.28 27.55
C ALA A 220 17.78 -5.07 28.80
N ARG A 221 17.34 -5.57 29.97
CA ARG A 221 18.10 -5.52 31.23
C ARG A 221 19.31 -6.44 31.21
N LYS A 222 19.14 -7.68 30.74
CA LYS A 222 20.22 -8.68 30.62
C LYS A 222 21.38 -8.16 29.77
N HIS A 223 21.07 -7.42 28.70
CA HIS A 223 22.04 -6.92 27.72
C HIS A 223 22.26 -5.40 27.80
N ALA A 224 22.05 -4.77 28.96
CA ALA A 224 22.00 -3.31 29.09
C ALA A 224 23.29 -2.58 28.65
N ASP A 225 24.45 -3.23 28.78
CA ASP A 225 25.78 -2.76 28.37
C ASP A 225 26.12 -3.03 26.90
N ARG A 226 25.21 -3.67 26.15
CA ARG A 226 25.38 -4.06 24.74
C ARG A 226 24.36 -3.41 23.83
N ALA A 227 24.73 -3.18 22.57
CA ALA A 227 23.85 -2.52 21.62
C ALA A 227 22.60 -3.34 21.27
N VAL A 228 22.64 -4.67 21.39
CA VAL A 228 21.46 -5.55 21.17
C VAL A 228 20.26 -5.17 22.05
N SER A 229 20.49 -4.63 23.25
CA SER A 229 19.39 -4.15 24.10
C SER A 229 18.60 -2.97 23.50
N LEU A 230 19.17 -2.25 22.52
CA LEU A 230 18.44 -1.20 21.79
C LEU A 230 17.30 -1.78 20.96
N MET A 231 17.43 -3.02 20.48
CA MET A 231 16.40 -3.68 19.66
C MET A 231 15.13 -3.88 20.49
N ALA A 232 15.26 -4.49 21.68
CA ALA A 232 14.15 -4.65 22.60
C ALA A 232 13.59 -3.32 23.12
N ALA A 233 14.46 -2.34 23.43
CA ALA A 233 14.01 -1.01 23.87
C ALA A 233 13.16 -0.30 22.80
N GLN A 234 13.49 -0.47 21.52
CA GLN A 234 12.74 0.10 20.41
C GLN A 234 11.39 -0.59 20.20
N ASP A 235 11.33 -1.91 20.34
CA ASP A 235 10.06 -2.64 20.29
C ASP A 235 9.14 -2.26 21.43
N LEU A 236 9.67 -2.10 22.65
CA LEU A 236 8.90 -1.62 23.79
C LEU A 236 8.30 -0.23 23.51
N ALA A 237 9.08 0.69 22.92
CA ALA A 237 8.59 2.00 22.52
C ALA A 237 7.49 1.92 21.45
N ARG A 238 7.61 1.01 20.46
CA ARG A 238 6.57 0.77 19.44
C ARG A 238 5.29 0.19 20.03
N ILE A 239 5.41 -0.81 20.92
CA ILE A 239 4.26 -1.40 21.63
C ILE A 239 3.55 -0.33 22.45
N LYS A 240 4.31 0.51 23.16
CA LYS A 240 3.76 1.61 23.94
C LYS A 240 3.03 2.64 23.06
N LEU A 241 3.62 3.06 21.94
CA LEU A 241 2.94 3.96 20.98
C LEU A 241 1.61 3.37 20.53
N ASN A 242 1.62 2.14 20.01
CA ASN A 242 0.42 1.46 19.52
C ASN A 242 -0.66 1.32 20.61
N THR A 243 -0.25 1.05 21.85
CA THR A 243 -1.16 0.93 23.00
C THR A 243 -1.78 2.28 23.36
N LEU A 244 -1.01 3.37 23.30
CA LEU A 244 -1.52 4.71 23.54
C LEU A 244 -2.49 5.14 22.43
N ASP A 245 -2.15 4.90 21.16
CA ASP A 245 -3.02 5.26 20.03
C ASP A 245 -4.36 4.50 20.09
N GLN A 246 -4.33 3.20 20.39
CA GLN A 246 -5.54 2.38 20.48
C GLN A 246 -6.45 2.76 21.65
N ASN A 247 -5.86 3.23 22.76
CA ASN A 247 -6.59 3.53 23.99
C ASN A 247 -6.85 5.03 24.21
N ASN A 248 -6.58 5.88 23.20
CA ASN A 248 -6.64 7.34 23.32
C ASN A 248 -5.81 7.87 24.50
N GLY A 249 -4.51 7.59 24.47
CA GLY A 249 -3.54 7.99 25.50
C GLY A 249 -3.58 9.49 25.82
N SER A 250 -3.24 9.85 27.06
CA SER A 250 -3.19 11.24 27.48
C SER A 250 -1.92 11.95 26.99
N GLU A 251 -1.96 13.29 26.99
CA GLU A 251 -0.82 14.13 26.63
C GLU A 251 0.42 13.80 27.49
N GLU A 252 0.23 13.58 28.78
CA GLU A 252 1.31 13.20 29.70
C GLU A 252 1.94 11.85 29.33
N GLN A 253 1.13 10.88 28.89
CA GLN A 253 1.62 9.57 28.48
C GLN A 253 2.44 9.65 27.19
N PHE A 254 2.02 10.46 26.22
CA PHE A 254 2.78 10.70 25.00
C PHE A 254 4.06 11.49 25.25
N LEU A 255 4.04 12.50 26.14
CA LEU A 255 5.24 13.21 26.58
C LEU A 255 6.23 12.29 27.29
N GLN A 256 5.73 11.35 28.10
CA GLN A 256 6.57 10.34 28.75
C GLN A 256 7.22 9.40 27.72
N LEU A 257 6.47 8.94 26.71
CA LEU A 257 7.03 8.17 25.59
C LEU A 257 8.06 8.96 24.80
N ASP A 258 7.84 10.26 24.59
CA ASP A 258 8.79 11.14 23.93
C ASP A 258 10.14 11.24 24.68
N HIS A 259 10.09 11.38 26.00
CA HIS A 259 11.26 11.40 26.86
C HIS A 259 11.99 10.04 26.90
N GLU A 260 11.24 8.94 26.90
CA GLU A 260 11.82 7.59 26.77
C GLU A 260 12.54 7.42 25.43
N CYS A 261 11.99 7.96 24.35
CA CYS A 261 12.66 7.98 23.05
C CYS A 261 13.98 8.76 23.10
N ASP A 262 14.06 9.88 23.83
CA ASP A 262 15.33 10.61 24.02
C ASP A 262 16.40 9.75 24.71
N SER A 263 16.02 9.00 25.74
CA SER A 263 16.93 8.06 26.41
C SER A 263 17.46 7.00 25.44
N ILE A 264 16.58 6.39 24.64
CA ILE A 264 16.97 5.39 23.63
C ILE A 264 17.88 6.02 22.55
N ILE A 265 17.57 7.23 22.08
CA ILE A 265 18.39 7.96 21.10
C ILE A 265 19.77 8.27 21.67
N GLY A 266 19.86 8.68 22.94
CA GLY A 266 21.13 8.90 23.64
C GLY A 266 21.98 7.64 23.71
N ARG A 267 21.40 6.51 24.11
CA ARG A 267 22.08 5.19 24.12
C ARG A 267 22.51 4.76 22.72
N THR A 268 21.66 4.98 21.72
CA THR A 268 21.97 4.71 20.31
C THR A 268 23.19 5.52 19.85
N ALA A 269 23.24 6.81 20.17
CA ALA A 269 24.37 7.68 19.85
C ALA A 269 25.67 7.27 20.57
N PHE A 270 25.56 6.77 21.81
CA PHE A 270 26.68 6.19 22.56
C PHE A 270 27.24 4.94 21.85
N PHE A 271 26.40 3.96 21.54
CA PHE A 271 26.85 2.71 20.89
C PHE A 271 27.38 2.92 19.46
N ARG A 272 26.90 3.93 18.73
CA ARG A 272 27.48 4.34 17.43
C ARG A 272 28.95 4.75 17.53
N LYS A 273 29.42 5.15 18.70
CA LYS A 273 30.82 5.51 18.99
C LYS A 273 31.60 4.40 19.72
N SER A 274 30.98 3.23 19.95
CA SER A 274 31.62 2.09 20.61
C SER A 274 32.85 1.62 19.84
N GLY A 275 33.88 1.15 20.56
CA GLY A 275 35.04 0.49 19.96
C GLY A 275 34.67 -0.83 19.28
N ASN A 276 33.58 -1.48 19.71
CA ASN A 276 33.09 -2.72 19.13
C ASN A 276 32.33 -2.47 17.81
N ALA A 277 32.72 -3.17 16.73
CA ALA A 277 32.11 -2.99 15.41
C ALA A 277 30.65 -3.45 15.34
N ALA A 278 30.30 -4.55 16.03
CA ALA A 278 28.94 -5.05 16.08
C ALA A 278 28.00 -4.06 16.76
N ASP A 279 28.43 -3.44 17.86
CA ASP A 279 27.65 -2.40 18.54
C ASP A 279 27.29 -1.25 17.60
N ARG A 280 28.27 -0.79 16.81
CA ARG A 280 28.06 0.32 15.86
C ARG A 280 27.07 -0.07 14.76
N ILE A 281 27.14 -1.30 14.26
CA ILE A 281 26.24 -1.82 13.22
C ILE A 281 24.81 -1.89 13.76
N ILE A 282 24.61 -2.50 14.92
CA ILE A 282 23.29 -2.65 15.56
C ILE A 282 22.69 -1.27 15.87
N ALA A 283 23.45 -0.38 16.50
CA ALA A 283 22.98 0.97 16.82
C ALA A 283 22.71 1.84 15.57
N LYS A 284 23.30 1.54 14.41
CA LYS A 284 22.96 2.21 13.15
C LYS A 284 21.63 1.73 12.58
N ALA A 285 21.31 0.45 12.76
CA ALA A 285 20.03 -0.14 12.33
C ALA A 285 18.86 0.32 13.22
N CYS A 286 19.09 0.53 14.51
CA CYS A 286 18.08 0.99 15.46
C CYS A 286 17.64 2.44 15.22
N LYS A 287 16.54 2.66 14.48
CA LYS A 287 15.99 3.99 14.14
C LYS A 287 14.61 4.30 14.73
N ALA A 288 13.91 3.28 15.25
CA ALA A 288 12.52 3.39 15.65
C ALA A 288 12.23 4.53 16.64
N ALA A 289 13.08 4.72 17.65
CA ALA A 289 12.87 5.78 18.63
C ALA A 289 12.89 7.18 18.00
N SER A 290 13.76 7.42 17.01
CA SER A 290 13.76 8.68 16.27
C SER A 290 12.54 8.84 15.36
N GLU A 291 12.08 7.74 14.74
CA GLU A 291 10.87 7.73 13.92
C GLU A 291 9.63 8.02 14.76
N ILE A 292 9.48 7.36 15.90
CA ILE A 292 8.40 7.60 16.87
C ILE A 292 8.45 9.05 17.34
N LYS A 293 9.64 9.57 17.69
CA LYS A 293 9.81 10.95 18.12
C LYS A 293 9.34 11.97 17.07
N ASN A 294 9.59 11.68 15.80
CA ASN A 294 9.10 12.49 14.68
C ASN A 294 7.58 12.38 14.56
N ALA A 295 7.02 11.17 14.57
CA ALA A 295 5.58 10.94 14.51
C ALA A 295 4.81 11.63 15.66
N LEU A 296 5.35 11.60 16.88
CA LEU A 296 4.76 12.30 18.03
C LEU A 296 4.69 13.83 17.83
N ARG A 297 5.58 14.40 17.01
CA ARG A 297 5.66 15.83 16.66
C ARG A 297 5.01 16.18 15.33
N ASP A 298 4.57 15.18 14.58
CA ASP A 298 3.90 15.41 13.32
C ASP A 298 2.62 16.20 13.57
N LYS A 299 2.27 16.99 12.57
CA LYS A 299 1.13 17.88 12.61
C LYS A 299 0.04 17.28 11.74
N ASP A 300 -1.19 17.40 12.19
CA ASP A 300 -2.34 16.95 11.41
C ASP A 300 -3.52 17.91 11.54
N ILE A 301 -4.27 18.04 10.44
CA ILE A 301 -5.54 18.77 10.37
C ILE A 301 -6.54 17.85 9.70
N SER A 302 -7.60 17.51 10.42
CA SER A 302 -8.79 16.88 9.85
C SER A 302 -10.04 17.67 10.20
N ALA A 303 -11.09 17.54 9.38
CA ALA A 303 -12.32 18.27 9.58
C ALA A 303 -13.53 17.43 9.17
N VAL A 304 -14.66 17.65 9.84
CA VAL A 304 -15.93 17.02 9.49
C VAL A 304 -17.08 17.95 9.84
N VAL A 305 -18.13 17.97 9.01
CA VAL A 305 -19.38 18.67 9.33
C VAL A 305 -20.40 17.66 9.86
N LYS A 306 -21.01 17.96 11.02
CA LYS A 306 -22.17 17.23 11.55
C LYS A 306 -23.24 18.24 11.95
N LYS A 307 -24.47 18.08 11.44
CA LYS A 307 -25.63 18.95 11.77
C LYS A 307 -25.26 20.45 11.73
N ASP A 308 -24.76 20.91 10.58
CA ASP A 308 -24.38 22.32 10.33
C ASP A 308 -23.27 22.87 11.25
N THR A 309 -22.50 21.98 11.90
CA THR A 309 -21.38 22.34 12.76
C THR A 309 -20.11 21.72 12.23
N LEU A 310 -19.08 22.54 12.01
CA LEU A 310 -17.75 22.10 11.62
C LEU A 310 -16.94 21.73 12.86
N TYR A 311 -16.46 20.49 12.90
CA TYR A 311 -15.52 19.98 13.88
C TYR A 311 -14.15 19.93 13.21
N ILE A 312 -13.18 20.65 13.76
CA ILE A 312 -11.81 20.71 13.26
C ILE A 312 -10.92 20.05 14.29
N ASN A 313 -10.27 18.98 13.91
CA ASN A 313 -9.36 18.21 14.74
C ASN A 313 -7.93 18.61 14.39
N LEU A 314 -7.16 18.97 15.41
CA LEU A 314 -5.80 19.49 15.28
C LEU A 314 -4.86 18.67 16.15
N ILE A 315 -3.73 18.26 15.58
CA ILE A 315 -2.62 17.64 16.32
C ILE A 315 -1.40 18.55 16.16
N ASN A 316 -0.78 18.98 17.28
CA ASN A 316 0.43 19.80 17.29
C ASN A 316 0.33 21.13 16.50
N ILE A 317 -0.88 21.69 16.37
CA ILE A 317 -1.15 22.92 15.62
C ILE A 317 -1.79 23.96 16.53
N SER A 318 -1.21 25.16 16.54
CA SER A 318 -1.64 26.28 17.40
C SER A 318 -2.75 27.13 16.80
N THR A 319 -2.85 27.19 15.47
CA THR A 319 -3.84 28.03 14.78
C THR A 319 -4.25 27.39 13.47
N VAL A 320 -5.52 27.57 13.11
CA VAL A 320 -6.09 27.11 11.85
C VAL A 320 -6.89 28.24 11.21
N LYS A 321 -6.70 28.44 9.91
CA LYS A 321 -7.54 29.30 9.07
C LYS A 321 -8.62 28.42 8.44
N VAL A 322 -9.86 28.84 8.57
CA VAL A 322 -11.03 28.20 7.98
C VAL A 322 -11.60 29.11 6.92
N GLU A 323 -11.72 28.59 5.71
CA GLU A 323 -12.37 29.28 4.59
C GLU A 323 -13.48 28.42 4.03
N ILE A 324 -14.62 29.04 3.75
CA ILE A 324 -15.78 28.37 3.17
C ILE A 324 -16.07 29.01 1.84
N PHE A 325 -16.13 28.21 0.79
CA PHE A 325 -16.47 28.61 -0.56
C PHE A 325 -17.76 27.93 -0.96
N ARG A 326 -18.65 28.66 -1.63
CA ARG A 326 -19.73 28.02 -2.38
C ARG A 326 -19.14 27.47 -3.67
N ASP A 327 -19.62 26.32 -4.14
CA ASP A 327 -19.12 25.72 -5.37
C ASP A 327 -19.16 26.71 -6.55
N GLY A 328 -18.01 26.89 -7.21
CA GLY A 328 -17.83 27.82 -8.33
C GLY A 328 -17.43 29.25 -7.95
N ASP A 329 -17.56 29.62 -6.68
CA ASP A 329 -17.13 30.94 -6.20
C ASP A 329 -15.62 31.01 -6.03
N LYS A 330 -15.03 32.16 -6.39
CA LYS A 330 -13.60 32.43 -6.19
C LYS A 330 -13.29 33.07 -4.85
N SER A 331 -14.30 33.65 -4.19
CA SER A 331 -14.16 34.34 -2.91
C SER A 331 -14.81 33.53 -1.80
N ALA A 332 -14.14 33.43 -0.66
CA ALA A 332 -14.70 32.78 0.51
C ALA A 332 -15.92 33.57 1.04
N ILE A 333 -17.02 32.88 1.31
CA ILE A 333 -18.20 33.45 1.99
C ILE A 333 -17.96 33.61 3.49
N LEU A 334 -17.02 32.86 4.04
CA LEU A 334 -16.53 32.98 5.40
C LEU A 334 -15.03 32.71 5.42
N SER A 335 -14.27 33.58 6.09
CA SER A 335 -12.85 33.37 6.37
C SER A 335 -12.60 33.72 7.83
N LYS A 336 -12.12 32.75 8.61
CA LYS A 336 -11.90 32.93 10.05
C LYS A 336 -10.60 32.27 10.49
N GLN A 337 -9.78 33.01 11.23
CA GLN A 337 -8.64 32.46 11.94
C GLN A 337 -9.10 32.00 13.33
N LEU A 338 -8.83 30.73 13.67
CA LEU A 338 -9.16 30.13 14.96
C LEU A 338 -7.87 29.76 15.69
N LYS A 339 -7.84 30.01 17.00
CA LYS A 339 -6.76 29.59 17.88
C LYS A 339 -7.12 28.26 18.52
N ASN A 340 -6.17 27.34 18.52
CA ASN A 340 -6.18 26.20 19.41
C ASN A 340 -5.55 26.65 20.73
N GLU A 341 -6.36 26.81 21.78
CA GLU A 341 -5.86 27.26 23.09
C GLU A 341 -5.13 26.15 23.85
N LYS A 342 -5.59 24.90 23.67
CA LYS A 342 -5.05 23.71 24.33
C LYS A 342 -3.64 23.39 23.85
N ARG A 343 -3.45 23.29 22.52
CA ARG A 343 -2.14 23.01 21.88
C ARG A 343 -1.53 21.72 22.41
N SER A 344 -2.37 20.72 22.65
CA SER A 344 -1.93 19.47 23.27
C SER A 344 -0.91 18.76 22.39
N PHE A 345 0.09 18.19 23.05
CA PHE A 345 1.12 17.39 22.40
C PHE A 345 0.57 16.02 21.98
N HIS A 346 0.57 15.76 20.67
CA HIS A 346 0.13 14.50 20.04
C HIS A 346 -1.32 14.05 20.29
N VAL A 347 -2.06 14.72 21.18
CA VAL A 347 -3.50 14.50 21.39
C VAL A 347 -4.30 15.39 20.45
N THR A 348 -5.43 14.87 19.98
CA THR A 348 -6.34 15.62 19.11
C THR A 348 -7.10 16.69 19.90
N ASP A 349 -6.88 17.94 19.54
CA ASP A 349 -7.71 19.07 19.96
C ASP A 349 -8.84 19.31 18.97
N SER A 350 -10.08 19.40 19.45
CA SER A 350 -11.23 19.73 18.63
C SER A 350 -11.66 21.18 18.80
N ILE A 351 -11.66 21.95 17.72
CA ILE A 351 -12.30 23.27 17.62
C ILE A 351 -13.67 23.09 16.97
N ILE A 352 -14.70 23.67 17.59
CA ILE A 352 -16.08 23.61 17.11
C ILE A 352 -16.45 24.97 16.51
N LEU A 353 -16.85 24.98 15.25
CA LEU A 353 -17.30 26.16 14.52
C LEU A 353 -18.73 25.94 13.99
N PRO A 354 -19.75 26.57 14.60
CA PRO A 354 -21.07 26.61 13.99
C PRO A 354 -21.02 27.31 12.64
N LEU A 355 -21.56 26.69 11.59
CA LEU A 355 -21.54 27.27 10.23
C LEU A 355 -22.56 28.41 10.06
N GLY A 356 -23.49 28.55 11.01
CA GLY A 356 -24.57 29.54 10.95
C GLY A 356 -25.61 29.18 9.89
N VAL A 357 -26.38 30.18 9.47
CA VAL A 357 -27.40 30.00 8.42
C VAL A 357 -26.73 30.12 7.06
N LEU A 358 -26.40 28.98 6.48
CA LEU A 358 -26.03 28.88 5.06
C LEU A 358 -27.29 28.59 4.24
N GLU A 359 -27.37 29.18 3.05
CA GLU A 359 -28.38 28.78 2.05
C GLU A 359 -28.14 27.32 1.62
N ASP A 360 -29.14 26.70 1.00
CA ASP A 360 -28.91 25.38 0.42
C ASP A 360 -27.94 25.46 -0.77
N GLY A 361 -27.03 24.51 -0.83
CA GLY A 361 -25.99 24.42 -1.86
C GLY A 361 -24.84 23.50 -1.47
N ASN A 362 -23.88 23.42 -2.38
CA ASN A 362 -22.63 22.72 -2.18
C ASN A 362 -21.53 23.71 -1.79
N TYR A 363 -20.72 23.30 -0.83
CA TYR A 363 -19.67 24.11 -0.24
C TYR A 363 -18.36 23.32 -0.18
N ASN A 364 -17.26 24.00 -0.46
CA ASN A 364 -15.92 23.53 -0.13
C ASN A 364 -15.42 24.25 1.12
N LEU A 365 -15.05 23.48 2.15
CA LEU A 365 -14.51 24.01 3.39
C LEU A 365 -13.04 23.65 3.47
N GLU A 366 -12.20 24.67 3.52
CA GLU A 366 -10.75 24.54 3.57
C GLU A 366 -10.24 24.91 4.97
N CYS A 367 -9.50 24.00 5.58
CA CYS A 367 -8.82 24.22 6.85
C CYS A 367 -7.32 24.19 6.60
N SER A 368 -6.62 25.28 6.89
CA SER A 368 -5.17 25.39 6.68
C SER A 368 -4.43 25.89 7.91
N GLY A 369 -3.23 25.38 8.15
CA GLY A 369 -2.42 25.75 9.31
C GLY A 369 -1.06 25.05 9.27
N SER A 370 -0.01 25.73 9.72
CA SER A 370 1.36 25.16 9.76
C SER A 370 1.85 24.54 8.42
N LYS A 371 1.48 25.13 7.27
CA LYS A 371 1.75 24.62 5.90
C LYS A 371 1.00 23.34 5.51
N LEU A 372 0.05 22.89 6.33
CA LEU A 372 -0.90 21.84 5.99
C LEU A 372 -2.22 22.46 5.53
N GLN A 373 -2.93 21.72 4.69
CA GLN A 373 -4.27 22.07 4.21
C GLN A 373 -5.08 20.78 4.09
N THR A 374 -6.33 20.84 4.53
CA THR A 374 -7.35 19.82 4.26
C THR A 374 -8.59 20.49 3.72
N SER A 375 -9.35 19.76 2.92
CA SER A 375 -10.56 20.26 2.27
C SER A 375 -11.67 19.22 2.39
N ILE A 376 -12.88 19.66 2.73
CA ILE A 376 -14.05 18.80 2.77
C ILE A 376 -15.20 19.43 1.98
N THR A 377 -15.96 18.58 1.30
CA THR A 377 -17.21 18.99 0.66
C THR A 377 -18.35 18.87 1.65
N TYR A 378 -19.15 19.91 1.78
CA TYR A 378 -20.38 19.93 2.57
C TYR A 378 -21.55 20.28 1.67
N ARG A 379 -22.53 19.37 1.60
CA ARG A 379 -23.75 19.56 0.82
C ARG A 379 -24.90 19.85 1.77
N LYS A 380 -25.48 21.03 1.67
CA LYS A 380 -26.61 21.47 2.48
C LYS A 380 -27.85 21.53 1.58
N HIS A 381 -28.77 20.60 1.78
CA HIS A 381 -30.01 20.56 1.02
C HIS A 381 -31.16 20.23 1.95
N SER A 382 -32.14 21.12 2.03
CA SER A 382 -33.33 20.95 2.86
C SER A 382 -34.44 20.19 2.15
N ILE A 383 -34.27 19.89 0.85
CA ILE A 383 -35.26 19.13 0.07
C ILE A 383 -34.68 17.76 -0.28
N SER A 384 -35.43 16.71 0.03
CA SER A 384 -35.24 15.39 -0.56
C SER A 384 -36.08 15.28 -1.83
N LEU A 385 -35.45 15.01 -2.97
CA LEU A 385 -36.13 14.81 -4.25
C LEU A 385 -36.06 13.34 -4.64
N ALA A 386 -37.23 12.71 -4.74
CA ALA A 386 -37.39 11.35 -5.24
C ALA A 386 -37.88 11.39 -6.69
N MET A 387 -37.52 10.35 -7.43
CA MET A 387 -37.96 10.13 -8.81
C MET A 387 -38.50 8.71 -8.94
N GLU A 388 -39.63 8.59 -9.62
CA GLU A 388 -40.24 7.33 -10.00
C GLU A 388 -40.31 7.23 -11.52
N ASP A 389 -40.06 6.02 -12.04
CA ASP A 389 -40.22 5.68 -13.45
C ASP A 389 -41.54 4.92 -13.58
N SER A 390 -42.57 5.57 -14.15
CA SER A 390 -43.90 4.98 -14.37
C SER A 390 -44.22 4.85 -15.86
N ASP A 391 -45.27 4.10 -16.17
CA ASP A 391 -45.78 3.94 -17.54
C ASP A 391 -46.20 5.28 -18.17
N SER A 392 -46.58 6.26 -17.34
CA SER A 392 -46.95 7.62 -17.75
C SER A 392 -45.75 8.57 -17.90
N GLY A 393 -44.54 8.16 -17.55
CA GLY A 393 -43.32 8.98 -17.62
C GLY A 393 -42.55 9.06 -16.31
N LEU A 394 -41.55 9.95 -16.27
CA LEU A 394 -40.83 10.23 -15.03
C LEU A 394 -41.69 11.12 -14.12
N ARG A 395 -41.90 10.66 -12.89
CA ARG A 395 -42.62 11.41 -11.86
C ARG A 395 -41.68 11.80 -10.73
N PHE A 396 -41.94 12.93 -10.09
CA PHE A 396 -41.10 13.49 -9.04
C PHE A 396 -41.91 13.76 -7.78
N TYR A 397 -41.26 13.58 -6.63
CA TYR A 397 -41.81 13.90 -5.33
C TYR A 397 -40.76 14.63 -4.51
N ALA A 398 -41.10 15.80 -3.99
CA ALA A 398 -40.21 16.60 -3.14
C ALA A 398 -40.77 16.65 -1.72
N ALA A 399 -39.90 16.39 -0.75
CA ALA A 399 -40.23 16.47 0.67
C ALA A 399 -39.16 17.26 1.42
N ASP A 400 -39.52 17.81 2.58
CA ASP A 400 -38.53 18.32 3.53
C ASP A 400 -37.60 17.18 3.95
N PHE A 401 -36.28 17.43 3.88
CA PHE A 401 -35.27 16.41 4.11
C PHE A 401 -35.28 15.85 5.54
N MET A 402 -35.70 16.65 6.51
CA MET A 402 -35.67 16.27 7.92
C MET A 402 -37.00 15.69 8.40
N SER A 403 -38.13 16.30 8.04
CA SER A 403 -39.46 15.83 8.49
C SER A 403 -40.08 14.79 7.56
N GLY A 404 -39.72 14.79 6.28
CA GLY A 404 -40.37 13.96 5.25
C GLY A 404 -41.72 14.50 4.76
N GLU A 405 -42.16 15.66 5.26
CA GLU A 405 -43.41 16.31 4.85
C GLU A 405 -43.34 16.76 3.39
N PRO A 406 -44.43 16.61 2.60
CA PRO A 406 -44.47 17.03 1.20
C PRO A 406 -44.30 18.54 1.07
N ILE A 407 -43.57 18.97 0.04
CA ILE A 407 -43.45 20.39 -0.31
C ILE A 407 -44.65 20.83 -1.15
N ASP A 408 -45.46 21.75 -0.61
CA ASP A 408 -46.69 22.22 -1.25
C ASP A 408 -46.47 22.86 -2.64
N SER A 409 -45.38 23.61 -2.79
CA SER A 409 -45.04 24.25 -4.06
C SER A 409 -43.54 24.39 -4.24
N TYR A 410 -43.04 23.91 -5.38
CA TYR A 410 -41.64 24.04 -5.75
C TYR A 410 -41.48 24.15 -7.27
N THR A 411 -40.32 24.62 -7.71
CA THR A 411 -39.91 24.57 -9.12
C THR A 411 -38.99 23.38 -9.32
N LEU A 412 -39.34 22.49 -10.24
CA LEU A 412 -38.46 21.45 -10.74
C LEU A 412 -37.72 21.99 -11.95
N THR A 413 -36.39 21.87 -11.98
CA THR A 413 -35.56 22.23 -13.13
C THR A 413 -34.79 21.01 -13.59
N LEU A 414 -34.81 20.78 -14.91
CA LEU A 414 -33.97 19.78 -15.58
C LEU A 414 -32.80 20.48 -16.26
N SER A 415 -31.60 19.94 -16.12
CA SER A 415 -30.38 20.45 -16.75
C SER A 415 -29.59 19.35 -17.44
N ASP A 416 -28.77 19.72 -18.43
CA ASP A 416 -27.82 18.81 -19.06
C ASP A 416 -26.55 18.64 -18.20
N GLY A 417 -25.63 17.78 -18.65
CA GLY A 417 -24.35 17.56 -17.96
C GLY A 417 -23.39 18.76 -17.92
N GLY A 418 -23.67 19.82 -18.67
CA GLY A 418 -22.97 21.10 -18.56
C GLY A 418 -23.65 22.09 -17.60
N GLY A 419 -24.76 21.69 -16.97
CA GLY A 419 -25.55 22.53 -16.07
C GLY A 419 -26.51 23.49 -16.78
N LYS A 420 -26.64 23.42 -18.11
CA LYS A 420 -27.59 24.28 -18.84
C LYS A 420 -29.01 23.78 -18.61
N ALA A 421 -29.91 24.69 -18.25
CA ALA A 421 -31.32 24.37 -18.09
C ALA A 421 -31.93 23.90 -19.42
N ILE A 422 -32.55 22.72 -19.40
CA ILE A 422 -33.34 22.14 -20.49
C ILE A 422 -34.79 22.63 -20.36
N GLY A 423 -35.28 22.73 -19.13
CA GLY A 423 -36.55 23.36 -18.82
C GLY A 423 -36.86 23.34 -17.33
N SER A 424 -37.89 24.07 -16.93
CA SER A 424 -38.36 24.18 -15.55
C SER A 424 -39.87 24.27 -15.50
N GLY A 425 -40.48 23.77 -14.42
CA GLY A 425 -41.93 23.83 -14.20
C GLY A 425 -42.28 23.90 -12.72
N SER A 426 -43.42 24.52 -12.40
CA SER A 426 -44.01 24.51 -11.06
C SER A 426 -44.63 23.16 -10.76
N MET A 427 -44.44 22.67 -9.55
CA MET A 427 -44.85 21.36 -9.07
C MET A 427 -45.45 21.47 -7.67
N SER A 428 -46.25 20.48 -7.28
CA SER A 428 -46.68 20.25 -5.91
C SER A 428 -46.38 18.80 -5.50
N ALA A 429 -46.10 18.57 -4.23
CA ALA A 429 -45.99 17.20 -3.70
C ALA A 429 -47.23 16.80 -2.88
N SER A 430 -48.22 17.68 -2.74
CA SER A 430 -49.41 17.44 -1.91
C SER A 430 -50.25 16.25 -2.40
N ASN A 431 -50.15 15.88 -3.68
CA ASN A 431 -50.81 14.72 -4.28
C ASN A 431 -49.87 13.52 -4.51
N GLY A 432 -48.66 13.54 -3.94
CA GLY A 432 -47.63 12.52 -4.15
C GLY A 432 -46.78 12.78 -5.39
N PHE A 433 -46.41 11.73 -6.11
CA PHE A 433 -45.54 11.81 -7.29
C PHE A 433 -46.27 12.42 -8.48
N GLU A 434 -45.76 13.53 -9.00
CA GLU A 434 -46.34 14.28 -10.12
C GLU A 434 -45.43 14.27 -11.35
N THR A 435 -46.05 14.34 -12.54
CA THR A 435 -45.30 14.48 -13.81
C THR A 435 -45.19 15.97 -14.14
N PRO A 436 -44.01 16.48 -14.49
CA PRO A 436 -43.86 17.90 -14.75
C PRO A 436 -44.58 18.30 -16.06
N GLU A 437 -45.57 19.18 -15.94
CA GLU A 437 -46.30 19.72 -17.08
C GLU A 437 -45.32 20.44 -18.03
N HIS A 438 -45.45 20.19 -19.34
CA HIS A 438 -44.65 20.82 -20.40
C HIS A 438 -43.13 20.51 -20.41
N LEU A 439 -42.64 19.59 -19.57
CA LEU A 439 -41.25 19.16 -19.58
C LEU A 439 -41.09 17.84 -20.37
N TYR A 440 -40.72 17.95 -21.64
CA TYR A 440 -40.37 16.78 -22.45
C TYR A 440 -38.98 16.26 -22.08
N ILE A 441 -38.91 15.01 -21.59
CA ILE A 441 -37.66 14.34 -21.25
C ILE A 441 -37.32 13.33 -22.35
N ASP A 442 -36.39 13.72 -23.22
CA ASP A 442 -35.84 12.81 -24.23
C ASP A 442 -35.02 11.70 -23.53
N ARG A 443 -35.56 10.48 -23.53
CA ARG A 443 -34.93 9.27 -22.95
C ARG A 443 -33.59 8.91 -23.61
N CYS A 444 -33.25 9.50 -24.76
CA CYS A 444 -32.00 9.24 -25.49
C CYS A 444 -30.83 10.12 -25.04
N LYS A 445 -31.05 11.20 -24.28
CA LYS A 445 -29.97 12.08 -23.81
C LYS A 445 -29.24 11.47 -22.62
N ARG A 446 -27.93 11.27 -22.76
CA ARG A 446 -27.03 10.85 -21.68
C ARG A 446 -26.73 12.07 -20.80
N ASN A 447 -26.92 11.95 -19.48
CA ASN A 447 -26.61 12.96 -18.46
C ASN A 447 -27.62 14.14 -18.40
N ILE A 448 -28.83 13.85 -17.91
CA ILE A 448 -29.77 14.87 -17.44
C ILE A 448 -29.76 14.86 -15.92
N PHE A 449 -29.90 16.03 -15.29
CA PHE A 449 -30.03 16.19 -13.85
C PHE A 449 -31.34 16.89 -13.52
N ALA A 450 -31.95 16.56 -12.39
CA ALA A 450 -33.12 17.25 -11.86
C ALA A 450 -32.80 17.88 -10.50
N GLN A 451 -33.41 19.04 -10.23
CA GLN A 451 -33.30 19.74 -8.97
C GLN A 451 -34.62 20.43 -8.63
N ALA A 452 -35.07 20.28 -7.38
CA ALA A 452 -36.21 21.00 -6.83
C ALA A 452 -35.72 22.25 -6.08
N LYS A 453 -36.42 23.38 -6.24
CA LYS A 453 -36.14 24.63 -5.54
C LYS A 453 -37.42 25.36 -5.14
N TYR A 454 -37.42 25.98 -3.97
CA TYR A 454 -38.42 27.01 -3.63
C TYR A 454 -37.78 28.10 -2.76
N LYS A 455 -38.47 29.23 -2.61
CA LYS A 455 -38.10 30.26 -1.63
C LYS A 455 -39.13 30.29 -0.52
N ASP A 456 -38.68 30.30 0.73
CA ASP A 456 -39.59 30.44 1.87
C ASP A 456 -40.15 31.87 1.99
N ALA A 457 -41.04 32.09 2.94
CA ALA A 457 -41.64 33.40 3.21
C ALA A 457 -40.61 34.49 3.60
N LYS A 458 -39.38 34.09 3.99
CA LYS A 458 -38.27 34.99 4.30
C LYS A 458 -37.34 35.20 3.10
N GLY A 459 -37.67 34.64 1.94
CA GLY A 459 -36.89 34.73 0.70
C GLY A 459 -35.69 33.78 0.63
N ARG A 460 -35.50 32.88 1.60
CA ARG A 460 -34.38 31.94 1.64
C ARG A 460 -34.57 30.83 0.64
N LEU A 461 -33.52 30.51 -0.10
CA LEU A 461 -33.53 29.42 -1.07
C LEU A 461 -33.43 28.06 -0.37
N HIS A 462 -34.40 27.21 -0.66
CA HIS A 462 -34.42 25.79 -0.33
C HIS A 462 -34.23 24.99 -1.61
N SER A 463 -33.39 23.96 -1.59
CA SER A 463 -33.10 23.16 -2.78
C SER A 463 -32.72 21.71 -2.45
N SER A 464 -32.98 20.82 -3.41
CA SER A 464 -32.47 19.45 -3.36
C SER A 464 -31.04 19.38 -3.89
N ASP A 465 -30.35 18.27 -3.61
CA ASP A 465 -29.16 17.90 -4.39
C ASP A 465 -29.56 17.61 -5.85
N LEU A 466 -28.58 17.59 -6.75
CA LEU A 466 -28.76 17.21 -8.15
C LEU A 466 -28.94 15.69 -8.26
N ILE A 467 -30.12 15.25 -8.65
CA ILE A 467 -30.35 13.84 -8.97
C ILE A 467 -30.04 13.58 -10.44
N ARG A 468 -29.15 12.63 -10.73
CA ARG A 468 -28.85 12.24 -12.10
C ARG A 468 -29.95 11.33 -12.62
N LEU A 469 -30.60 11.74 -13.70
CA LEU A 469 -31.51 10.89 -14.46
C LEU A 469 -30.64 9.89 -15.23
N THR A 470 -30.67 8.64 -14.79
CA THR A 470 -30.07 7.53 -15.55
C THR A 470 -31.19 6.92 -16.38
N PRO A 471 -31.25 7.16 -17.71
CA PRO A 471 -32.23 6.47 -18.53
C PRO A 471 -31.95 4.98 -18.40
N LYS A 472 -32.87 4.24 -17.78
CA LYS A 472 -32.86 2.78 -17.88
C LYS A 472 -33.06 2.46 -19.36
N ARG A 473 -32.29 1.51 -19.91
CA ARG A 473 -32.70 0.88 -21.17
C ARG A 473 -34.16 0.47 -21.01
N PRO A 474 -35.04 0.71 -22.00
CA PRO A 474 -36.40 0.19 -21.92
C PRO A 474 -36.28 -1.29 -21.58
N ARG A 475 -36.67 -1.67 -20.36
CA ARG A 475 -37.00 -3.07 -20.14
C ARG A 475 -38.24 -3.27 -21.00
N ASP A 476 -38.28 -4.38 -21.72
CA ASP A 476 -39.50 -4.85 -22.35
C ASP A 476 -40.52 -5.15 -21.24
N PHE A 477 -41.11 -4.11 -20.65
CA PHE A 477 -42.35 -4.24 -19.94
C PHE A 477 -43.38 -4.49 -21.04
N SER A 478 -43.85 -5.73 -21.15
CA SER A 478 -44.99 -6.04 -22.00
C SER A 478 -46.14 -5.16 -21.56
N ASP A 479 -46.60 -4.26 -22.44
CA ASP A 479 -47.79 -3.44 -22.23
C ASP A 479 -48.90 -4.28 -21.59
N ALA A 480 -49.25 -3.97 -20.34
CA ALA A 480 -50.28 -4.65 -19.57
C ALA A 480 -51.71 -4.42 -20.11
N SER A 481 -51.84 -3.88 -21.32
CA SER A 481 -53.10 -3.65 -22.04
C SER A 481 -53.28 -4.51 -23.30
N LYS A 482 -52.32 -5.39 -23.65
CA LYS A 482 -52.50 -6.27 -24.81
C LYS A 482 -53.52 -7.38 -24.51
N VAL A 483 -54.67 -7.28 -25.17
CA VAL A 483 -55.53 -8.45 -25.43
C VAL A 483 -54.66 -9.46 -26.17
N SER A 484 -54.28 -10.53 -25.47
CA SER A 484 -53.55 -11.66 -26.04
C SER A 484 -54.54 -12.55 -26.78
N CYS A 485 -54.10 -13.21 -27.84
CA CYS A 485 -54.93 -14.17 -28.56
C CYS A 485 -54.21 -15.50 -28.71
N MET A 486 -54.95 -16.59 -28.46
CA MET A 486 -54.53 -17.94 -28.77
C MET A 486 -55.31 -18.41 -29.99
N ILE A 487 -54.59 -18.77 -31.05
CA ILE A 487 -55.17 -19.35 -32.27
C ILE A 487 -54.98 -20.86 -32.21
N LEU A 488 -56.09 -21.59 -32.10
CA LEU A 488 -56.11 -23.05 -32.08
C LEU A 488 -56.47 -23.56 -33.47
N LEU A 489 -55.51 -24.24 -34.08
CA LEU A 489 -55.71 -24.98 -35.32
C LEU A 489 -56.04 -26.44 -34.98
N ASP A 490 -56.82 -27.09 -35.85
CA ASP A 490 -57.12 -28.52 -35.73
C ASP A 490 -55.93 -29.41 -36.10
N ARG A 491 -54.98 -28.89 -36.87
CA ARG A 491 -53.72 -29.55 -37.27
C ARG A 491 -52.64 -28.54 -37.64
N SER A 492 -51.39 -28.98 -37.65
CA SER A 492 -50.20 -28.13 -37.83
C SER A 492 -49.75 -27.95 -39.30
N ALA A 493 -50.33 -28.66 -40.26
CA ALA A 493 -49.98 -28.56 -41.68
C ALA A 493 -51.21 -28.74 -42.60
N PHE A 494 -51.22 -28.04 -43.74
CA PHE A 494 -52.33 -27.98 -44.72
C PHE A 494 -51.80 -28.11 -46.15
N ASN A 495 -52.58 -28.74 -47.03
CA ASN A 495 -52.25 -28.82 -48.46
C ASN A 495 -52.80 -27.61 -49.24
N PRO A 496 -52.23 -27.26 -50.40
CA PRO A 496 -52.82 -26.26 -51.29
C PRO A 496 -54.26 -26.61 -51.69
N GLY A 497 -55.20 -25.70 -51.42
CA GLY A 497 -56.63 -25.91 -51.65
C GLY A 497 -57.43 -26.32 -50.41
N ASP A 498 -56.77 -26.63 -49.29
CA ASP A 498 -57.46 -26.92 -48.02
C ASP A 498 -58.11 -25.65 -47.43
N THR A 499 -59.34 -25.79 -46.92
CA THR A 499 -59.96 -24.76 -46.08
C THR A 499 -59.43 -24.87 -44.66
N VAL A 500 -58.61 -23.91 -44.24
CA VAL A 500 -58.08 -23.82 -42.86
C VAL A 500 -59.20 -23.44 -41.89
N ARG A 501 -59.38 -24.25 -40.83
CA ARG A 501 -60.33 -23.96 -39.74
C ARG A 501 -59.56 -23.68 -38.46
N PHE A 502 -59.87 -22.56 -37.81
CA PHE A 502 -59.26 -22.18 -36.54
C PHE A 502 -60.29 -21.65 -35.56
N LYS A 503 -59.96 -21.73 -34.28
CA LYS A 503 -60.67 -21.02 -33.20
C LYS A 503 -59.73 -20.00 -32.61
N VAL A 504 -60.25 -18.82 -32.28
CA VAL A 504 -59.50 -17.78 -31.57
C VAL A 504 -60.09 -17.60 -30.20
N ILE A 505 -59.23 -17.56 -29.19
CA ILE A 505 -59.58 -17.15 -27.84
C ILE A 505 -58.80 -15.87 -27.55
N ALA A 506 -59.52 -14.76 -27.38
CA ALA A 506 -58.95 -13.50 -26.92
C ALA A 506 -59.06 -13.42 -25.39
N TYR A 507 -57.98 -13.02 -24.72
CA TYR A 507 -57.95 -12.89 -23.27
C TYR A 507 -57.06 -11.73 -22.83
N SER A 508 -57.38 -11.14 -21.67
CA SER A 508 -56.61 -10.08 -21.01
C SER A 508 -56.09 -10.59 -19.68
N GLY A 509 -54.77 -10.54 -19.46
CA GLY A 509 -54.12 -10.98 -18.22
C GLY A 509 -52.61 -11.08 -18.37
N VAL A 510 -51.88 -10.94 -17.27
CA VAL A 510 -50.41 -10.98 -17.21
C VAL A 510 -49.96 -12.45 -17.14
N HIS A 511 -48.91 -12.79 -17.88
CA HIS A 511 -48.21 -14.07 -17.74
C HIS A 511 -47.20 -14.03 -16.59
#